data_AF-A0AAV6KKN6-F1
#
_entry.id   AF-A0AAV6KKN6-F1
#
_cell.length_a   1.000
_cell.length_b   1.000
_cell.length_c   1.000
_cell.angle_alpha   90.00
_cell.angle_beta   90.00
_cell.angle_gamma   90.00
#
_symmetry.space_group_name_H-M   'P 1'
#
loop_
_entity.id
_entity.type
_entity.pdbx_description
1 polymer ?
#
loop_
_entity_poly.entity_id
_entity_poly.type
_entity_poly.pdbx_seq_one_letter_code
_entity_poly.pdbx_strand_id
1 'polypeptide(L)'
;MANTTEEFRLISPTIDHNGRLPRKYTGDGQGAKNNLSPPLEWYNISEGTKSLALVVQDIDASDPDGPIIPWTHWIVANIRPSLKGLPEG
;
A
#
# COMPACT_ATOMS: atom_id res chain seq x y z
N MET A 1 1.80 18.40 25.34
CA MET A 1 0.84 17.41 24.78
C MET A 1 0.94 17.55 23.28
N ALA A 2 1.42 16.54 22.56
CA ALA A 2 1.58 16.62 21.11
C ALA A 2 0.20 16.60 20.45
N ASN A 3 -0.08 17.54 19.53
CA ASN A 3 -1.28 17.53 18.71
C ASN A 3 -1.22 16.33 17.76
N THR A 4 -2.15 15.37 17.92
CA THR A 4 -2.29 14.15 17.13
C THR A 4 -2.77 14.39 15.68
N THR A 5 -2.88 15.64 15.25
CA THR A 5 -3.49 16.04 13.97
C THR A 5 -2.53 16.00 12.77
N GLU A 6 -1.21 15.86 13.01
CA GLU A 6 -0.15 16.01 11.99
C GLU A 6 0.49 14.69 11.51
N GLU A 7 0.02 13.53 11.97
CA GLU A 7 0.61 12.25 11.57
C GLU A 7 0.18 11.88 10.14
N PHE A 8 1.15 11.65 9.25
CA PHE A 8 0.91 11.10 7.91
C PHE A 8 0.22 9.75 8.01
N ARG A 9 -0.85 9.55 7.24
CA ARG A 9 -1.63 8.31 7.27
C ARG A 9 -1.80 7.75 5.88
N LEU A 10 -1.78 6.43 5.78
CA LEU A 10 -2.14 5.64 4.60
C LEU A 10 -3.28 4.71 5.00
N ILE A 11 -4.38 4.74 4.25
CA ILE A 11 -5.53 3.87 4.47
C ILE A 11 -6.01 3.27 3.15
N SER A 12 -6.77 2.17 3.23
CA SER A 12 -7.64 1.76 2.15
C SER A 12 -9.09 1.83 2.65
N PRO A 13 -10.03 2.36 1.86
CA PRO A 13 -11.45 2.34 2.24
C PRO A 13 -12.04 0.92 2.28
N THR A 14 -11.31 -0.09 1.78
CA THR A 14 -11.77 -1.49 1.70
C THR A 14 -10.93 -2.47 2.51
N ILE A 15 -9.90 -1.99 3.21
CA ILE A 15 -8.96 -2.84 3.97
C ILE A 15 -8.71 -2.18 5.32
N ASP A 16 -9.11 -2.86 6.39
CA ASP A 16 -8.77 -2.42 7.74
C ASP A 16 -7.27 -2.61 8.00
N HIS A 17 -6.70 -1.76 8.86
CA HIS A 17 -5.31 -1.92 9.29
C HIS A 17 -5.14 -3.27 10.02
N ASN A 18 -4.17 -4.08 9.60
CA ASN A 18 -3.98 -5.48 10.01
C ASN A 18 -5.20 -6.38 9.75
N GLY A 19 -6.15 -5.92 8.94
CA GLY A 19 -7.32 -6.66 8.52
C GLY A 19 -7.00 -7.62 7.39
N ARG A 20 -8.01 -8.42 7.03
CA ARG A 20 -7.90 -9.37 5.92
C ARG A 20 -8.00 -8.63 4.59
N LEU A 21 -7.10 -8.93 3.66
CA LEU A 21 -7.20 -8.43 2.29
C LEU A 21 -8.46 -9.01 1.61
N PRO A 22 -9.34 -8.18 1.02
CA PRO A 22 -10.47 -8.64 0.24
C PRO A 22 -10.04 -9.58 -0.87
N ARG A 23 -10.75 -10.70 -1.04
CA ARG A 23 -10.40 -11.77 -1.98
C ARG A 23 -10.14 -11.28 -3.40
N LYS A 24 -10.82 -10.21 -3.86
CA LYS A 24 -10.61 -9.68 -5.21
C LYS A 24 -9.18 -9.21 -5.48
N TYR A 25 -8.43 -8.76 -4.46
CA TYR A 25 -7.04 -8.29 -4.61
C TYR A 25 -6.00 -9.40 -4.37
N THR A 26 -6.41 -10.64 -4.03
CA THR A 26 -5.47 -11.74 -3.75
C THR A 26 -5.20 -12.59 -5.00
N GLY A 27 -4.22 -13.49 -4.90
CA GLY A 27 -3.96 -14.52 -5.92
C GLY A 27 -5.14 -15.47 -6.16
N ASP A 28 -5.94 -15.76 -5.13
CA ASP A 28 -7.15 -16.60 -5.23
C ASP A 28 -8.34 -15.90 -5.91
N GLY A 29 -8.22 -14.59 -6.14
CA GLY A 29 -9.23 -13.75 -6.78
C GLY A 29 -8.78 -13.25 -8.15
N GLN A 30 -8.99 -11.96 -8.38
CA GLN A 30 -8.69 -11.30 -9.66
C GLN A 30 -7.36 -10.53 -9.61
N GLY A 31 -6.83 -10.23 -8.42
CA GLY A 31 -5.62 -9.41 -8.21
C GLY A 31 -4.45 -9.88 -9.07
N ALA A 32 -4.07 -11.15 -8.95
CA ALA A 32 -2.95 -11.70 -9.73
C ALA A 32 -3.25 -11.84 -11.24
N LYS A 33 -4.53 -11.92 -11.64
CA LYS A 33 -4.92 -12.11 -13.05
C LYS A 33 -5.05 -10.80 -13.81
N ASN A 34 -5.56 -9.78 -13.13
CA ASN A 34 -5.90 -8.48 -13.70
C ASN A 34 -4.97 -7.37 -13.22
N ASN A 35 -3.95 -7.68 -12.42
CA ASN A 35 -3.07 -6.73 -11.74
C ASN A 35 -3.84 -5.70 -10.90
N LEU A 36 -4.95 -6.11 -10.29
CA LEU A 36 -5.87 -5.22 -9.58
C LEU A 36 -5.31 -4.81 -8.21
N SER A 37 -4.82 -3.58 -8.09
CA SER A 37 -4.38 -2.99 -6.82
C SER A 37 -5.56 -2.47 -5.98
N PRO A 38 -5.48 -2.51 -4.64
CA PRO A 38 -6.50 -1.92 -3.80
C PRO A 38 -6.46 -0.38 -3.87
N PRO A 39 -7.61 0.29 -3.69
CA PRO A 39 -7.63 1.74 -3.56
C PRO A 39 -6.88 2.13 -2.28
N LEU A 40 -6.01 3.12 -2.40
CA LEU A 40 -5.23 3.68 -1.29
C LEU A 40 -5.50 5.18 -1.21
N GLU A 41 -5.59 5.69 0.00
CA GLU A 41 -5.74 7.11 0.29
C GLU A 41 -4.71 7.50 1.33
N TRP A 42 -4.18 8.72 1.21
CA TRP A 42 -3.26 9.26 2.19
C TRP A 42 -3.67 10.64 2.66
N TYR A 43 -3.35 10.91 3.92
CA TYR A 43 -3.78 12.10 4.64
C TYR A 43 -2.59 12.71 5.37
N ASN A 44 -2.71 14.00 5.69
CA ASN A 44 -1.73 14.74 6.48
C ASN A 44 -0.32 14.68 5.87
N ILE A 45 -0.21 14.90 4.55
CA ILE A 45 1.09 15.06 3.89
C ILE A 45 1.75 16.33 4.45
N SER A 46 2.99 16.21 4.94
CA SER A 46 3.74 17.33 5.49
C SER A 46 4.00 18.43 4.44
N GLU A 47 4.04 19.68 4.90
CA GLU A 47 4.38 20.80 4.03
C GLU A 47 5.78 20.64 3.43
N GLY A 48 5.92 20.97 2.14
CA GLY A 48 7.20 20.89 1.45
C GLY A 48 7.55 19.51 0.87
N THR A 49 6.75 18.45 1.11
CA THR A 49 6.92 17.14 0.45
C THR A 49 7.03 17.32 -1.07
N LYS A 50 8.08 16.75 -1.67
CA LYS A 50 8.33 16.84 -3.12
C LYS A 50 7.71 15.68 -3.90
N SER A 51 7.68 14.51 -3.29
CA SER A 51 7.13 13.28 -3.87
C SER A 51 6.84 12.26 -2.78
N LEU A 52 5.95 11.32 -3.06
CA LEU A 52 5.72 10.11 -2.27
C LEU A 52 6.24 8.88 -3.03
N ALA A 53 6.49 7.81 -2.28
CA ALA A 53 6.77 6.48 -2.80
C ALA A 53 5.92 5.45 -2.04
N LEU A 54 5.55 4.36 -2.71
CA LEU A 54 4.81 3.25 -2.15
C LEU A 54 5.60 1.97 -2.37
N VAL A 55 5.75 1.18 -1.31
CA VAL A 55 6.31 -0.17 -1.34
C VAL A 55 5.32 -1.08 -0.61
N VAL A 56 4.88 -2.14 -1.30
CA VAL A 56 4.04 -3.18 -0.71
C VAL A 56 4.84 -4.48 -0.70
N GLN A 57 5.09 -5.00 0.50
CA GLN A 57 5.91 -6.18 0.72
C GLN A 57 5.17 -7.22 1.55
N ASP A 58 5.33 -8.48 1.16
CA ASP A 58 5.02 -9.65 1.97
C ASP A 58 6.32 -10.15 2.59
N ILE A 59 6.49 -9.93 3.90
CA ILE A 59 7.68 -10.35 4.65
C ILE A 59 7.60 -11.83 5.09
N ASP A 60 6.42 -12.44 4.94
CA ASP A 60 6.15 -13.83 5.32
C ASP A 60 6.19 -14.77 4.10
N ALA A 61 6.48 -14.24 2.91
CA ALA A 61 6.57 -15.00 1.68
C ALA A 61 7.61 -16.13 1.80
N SER A 62 7.13 -17.37 1.78
CA SER A 62 7.99 -18.55 1.85
C SER A 62 8.77 -18.75 0.56
N ASP A 63 10.08 -18.91 0.66
CA ASP A 63 10.93 -19.43 -0.42
C ASP A 63 11.17 -20.93 -0.17
N PRO A 64 10.66 -21.84 -1.02
CA PRO A 64 10.84 -23.28 -0.85
C PRO A 64 12.30 -23.73 -1.06
N ASP A 65 13.11 -22.94 -1.78
CA ASP A 65 14.46 -23.31 -2.21
C ASP A 65 15.55 -22.43 -1.55
N GLY A 66 15.16 -21.51 -0.65
CA GLY A 66 16.05 -20.46 -0.15
C GLY A 66 15.65 -19.85 1.19
N PRO A 67 16.43 -18.89 1.69
CA PRO A 67 16.07 -18.13 2.88
C PRO A 67 14.85 -17.24 2.62
N ILE A 68 13.99 -17.07 3.62
CA ILE A 68 12.85 -16.14 3.56
C ILE A 68 13.38 -14.73 3.28
N ILE A 69 12.96 -14.16 2.16
CA ILE A 69 13.25 -12.79 1.73
C ILE A 69 11.92 -12.07 1.43
N PRO A 70 11.74 -10.80 1.84
CA PRO A 70 10.50 -10.08 1.55
C PRO A 70 10.18 -10.04 0.07
N TRP A 71 8.99 -10.51 -0.30
CA TRP A 71 8.50 -10.42 -1.66
C TRP A 71 7.87 -9.05 -1.89
N THR A 72 8.39 -8.30 -2.86
CA THR A 72 7.85 -6.97 -3.17
C THR A 72 6.77 -7.10 -4.25
N HIS A 73 5.51 -6.86 -3.87
CA HIS A 73 4.37 -6.92 -4.79
C HIS A 73 4.21 -5.67 -5.63
N TRP A 74 4.51 -4.50 -5.07
CA TRP A 74 4.27 -3.22 -5.75
C TRP A 74 5.29 -2.16 -5.32
N ILE A 75 5.87 -1.47 -6.30
CA ILE A 75 6.73 -0.30 -6.11
C ILE A 75 6.21 0.81 -7.03
N VAL A 76 5.95 1.98 -6.43
CA VAL A 76 5.63 3.20 -7.18
C VAL A 76 6.46 4.33 -6.60
N ALA A 77 7.13 5.09 -7.47
CA ALA A 77 7.97 6.23 -7.09
C ALA A 77 7.51 7.50 -7.79
N ASN A 78 8.00 8.65 -7.31
CA ASN A 78 7.70 9.97 -7.87
C ASN A 78 6.19 10.30 -7.91
N ILE A 79 5.42 9.78 -6.96
CA ILE A 79 3.99 10.11 -6.82
C ILE A 79 3.89 11.58 -6.44
N ARG A 80 3.08 12.34 -7.18
CA ARG A 80 2.85 13.76 -6.88
C ARG A 80 2.14 13.89 -5.53
N PRO A 81 2.63 14.74 -4.60
CA PRO A 81 2.01 14.90 -3.28
C PRO A 81 0.63 15.57 -3.33
N SER A 82 0.27 16.18 -4.45
CA SER A 82 -1.07 16.75 -4.65
C SER A 82 -2.16 15.70 -4.92
N LEU A 83 -1.78 14.47 -5.26
CA LEU A 83 -2.73 13.36 -5.33
C LEU A 83 -3.21 13.02 -3.92
N LYS A 84 -4.45 12.54 -3.79
CA LYS A 84 -5.03 12.12 -2.50
C LYS A 84 -4.95 10.61 -2.25
N GLY A 85 -4.45 9.87 -3.22
CA GLY A 85 -4.50 8.43 -3.23
C GLY A 85 -4.21 7.83 -4.60
N LEU A 86 -4.29 6.50 -4.67
CA LEU A 86 -4.34 5.72 -5.89
C LEU A 86 -5.71 5.02 -5.94
N PRO A 87 -6.46 5.14 -7.05
CA PRO A 87 -7.70 4.37 -7.21
C PRO A 87 -7.36 2.88 -7.35
N GLU A 88 -8.38 2.04 -7.22
CA GLU A 88 -8.29 0.65 -7.65
C GLU A 88 -7.86 0.57 -9.12
N GLY A 89 -6.97 -0.37 -9.45
CA GLY A 89 -6.48 -0.56 -10.82
C GLY A 89 -5.27 -1.46 -10.93
#